data_AF-A0A561PL62-F1
#
_entry.id   AF-A0A561PL62-F1
#
_cell.length_a   1.000
_cell.length_b   1.000
_cell.length_c   1.000
_cell.angle_alpha   90.00
_cell.angle_beta   90.00
_cell.angle_gamma   90.00
#
_symmetry.space_group_name_H-M   'P 1'
#
loop_
_entity.id
_entity.type
_entity.pdbx_description
1 polymer ?
#
loop_
_entity_poly.entity_id
_entity_poly.type
_entity_poly.pdbx_seq_one_letter_code
_entity_poly.pdbx_strand_id
1 'polypeptide(L)'
;MEKLPVFQLLISDDETDDNEVNFVSLVDRPAIQRDFLAFAERKLFAIQDEEQQIVTGPAMVPDEPIFRSDKNGKYYVVFSADTIGKIAYRFFKKGYQGNINIMHESGSVVADSVFFESWIVDREKGKQPLAGFEDMPDGTWFLTAKINNTDTWDKIKEGEYKGFSVEGLFNYKPIAEIDPEEALMLQIKELLDQVEE
;
A
#
# COMPACT_ATOMS: atom_id res chain seq x y z
N MET A 1 22.89 3.20 17.56
CA MET A 1 21.52 2.90 17.09
C MET A 1 21.45 1.41 16.88
N GLU A 2 20.53 0.72 17.56
CA GLU A 2 20.29 -0.70 17.31
C GLU A 2 19.85 -0.87 15.85
N LYS A 3 20.49 -1.78 15.12
CA LYS A 3 20.03 -2.18 13.79
C LYS A 3 18.80 -3.05 13.99
N LEU A 4 17.63 -2.58 13.57
CA LEU A 4 16.41 -3.38 13.60
C LEU A 4 16.41 -4.39 12.44
N PRO A 5 15.87 -5.60 12.65
CA PRO A 5 15.64 -6.57 11.60
C PRO A 5 14.87 -6.00 10.40
N VAL A 6 15.19 -6.44 9.18
CA VAL A 6 14.46 -6.08 7.95
C VAL A 6 13.97 -7.35 7.25
N PHE A 7 12.67 -7.39 6.96
CA PHE A 7 12.02 -8.49 6.25
C PHE A 7 11.52 -8.02 4.89
N GLN A 8 11.74 -8.84 3.88
CA GLN A 8 11.08 -8.70 2.59
C GLN A 8 9.72 -9.39 2.65
N LEU A 9 8.66 -8.65 2.34
CA LEU A 9 7.31 -9.19 2.20
C LEU A 9 7.10 -9.68 0.78
N LEU A 10 6.47 -10.85 0.67
CA LEU A 10 6.30 -11.58 -0.58
C LEU A 10 4.86 -12.12 -0.67
N ILE A 11 4.33 -12.18 -1.89
CA ILE A 11 3.17 -13.01 -2.21
C ILE A 11 3.62 -14.22 -3.03
N SER A 12 2.90 -15.33 -2.89
CA SER A 12 3.19 -16.57 -3.61
C SER A 12 3.01 -16.40 -5.12
N ASP A 13 3.78 -17.15 -5.92
CA ASP A 13 3.56 -17.24 -7.36
C ASP A 13 2.33 -18.10 -7.70
N ASP A 14 1.89 -18.94 -6.76
CA ASP A 14 0.61 -19.63 -6.86
C ASP A 14 -0.54 -18.62 -6.68
N GLU A 15 -1.37 -18.48 -7.70
CA GLU A 15 -2.50 -17.56 -7.70
C GLU A 15 -3.71 -18.08 -6.93
N THR A 16 -3.68 -19.35 -6.52
CA THR A 16 -4.69 -19.97 -5.65
C THR A 16 -4.38 -19.79 -4.16
N ASP A 17 -3.20 -19.25 -3.83
CA ASP A 17 -2.80 -18.88 -2.48
C ASP A 17 -3.54 -17.62 -2.00
N ASP A 18 -3.94 -17.61 -0.73
CA ASP A 18 -4.66 -16.50 -0.07
C ASP A 18 -3.73 -15.32 0.29
N ASN A 19 -2.42 -15.45 0.10
CA ASN A 19 -1.44 -14.36 0.24
C ASN A 19 -1.62 -13.31 -0.85
N GLU A 20 -2.45 -12.30 -0.59
CA GLU A 20 -2.73 -11.23 -1.53
C GLU A 20 -3.12 -9.92 -0.83
N VAL A 21 -3.02 -8.81 -1.57
CA VAL A 21 -3.67 -7.56 -1.20
C VAL A 21 -5.11 -7.62 -1.66
N ASN A 22 -6.04 -7.44 -0.72
CA ASN A 22 -7.47 -7.50 -0.98
C ASN A 22 -8.19 -6.17 -0.74
N PHE A 23 -7.57 -5.22 -0.04
CA PHE A 23 -8.09 -3.87 0.20
C PHE A 23 -7.01 -2.81 0.04
N VAL A 24 -7.45 -1.60 -0.34
CA VAL A 24 -6.63 -0.38 -0.23
C VAL A 24 -7.43 0.67 0.53
N SER A 25 -6.85 1.15 1.62
CA SER A 25 -7.49 2.06 2.55
C SER A 25 -7.14 3.50 2.27
N LEU A 26 -8.09 4.40 2.56
CA LEU A 26 -7.82 5.81 2.77
C LEU A 26 -7.37 6.02 4.21
N VAL A 27 -6.18 6.59 4.39
CA VAL A 27 -5.57 6.78 5.71
C VAL A 27 -5.06 8.20 5.95
N ASP A 28 -4.99 8.60 7.21
CA ASP A 28 -4.41 9.89 7.63
C ASP A 28 -2.87 9.90 7.57
N ARG A 29 -2.25 8.74 7.77
CA ARG A 29 -0.80 8.51 7.80
C ARG A 29 -0.44 7.28 6.97
N PRO A 30 -0.10 7.48 5.70
CA PRO A 30 0.28 6.39 4.80
C PRO A 30 1.52 5.66 5.31
N ALA A 31 1.52 4.34 5.18
CA ALA A 31 2.64 3.50 5.64
C ALA A 31 3.97 3.86 4.93
N ILE A 32 3.88 4.31 3.68
CA ILE A 32 5.01 4.78 2.86
C ILE A 32 5.38 6.25 3.12
N GLN A 33 4.74 6.91 4.09
CA GLN A 33 4.95 8.33 4.43
C GLN A 33 4.84 9.27 3.21
N ARG A 34 4.01 8.88 2.25
CA ARG A 34 3.67 9.67 1.07
C ARG A 34 2.16 9.84 1.06
N ASP A 35 1.76 11.08 1.25
CA ASP A 35 0.38 11.50 1.04
C ASP A 35 0.08 11.38 -0.48
N PHE A 36 -1.12 10.91 -0.85
CA PHE A 36 -1.74 11.36 -2.09
C PHE A 36 -1.87 12.88 -2.04
N LEU A 37 -1.94 13.50 -3.22
CA LEU A 37 -2.11 14.94 -3.28
C LEU A 37 -3.54 15.29 -2.84
N ALA A 38 -3.70 15.88 -1.65
CA ALA A 38 -4.94 16.51 -1.18
C ALA A 38 -4.66 17.97 -0.78
N PHE A 39 -5.49 18.90 -1.26
CA PHE A 39 -5.14 20.31 -1.20
C PHE A 39 -5.44 20.94 0.15
N ALA A 40 -4.41 21.61 0.70
CA ALA A 40 -4.60 22.87 1.42
C ALA A 40 -3.50 23.92 1.12
N GLU A 41 -2.25 23.58 0.75
CA GLU A 41 -1.21 24.63 0.63
C GLU A 41 -0.14 24.53 -0.48
N ARG A 42 -0.17 23.55 -1.41
CA ARG A 42 0.79 23.55 -2.53
C ARG A 42 0.16 23.19 -3.86
N LYS A 43 0.24 24.15 -4.80
CA LYS A 43 -0.14 24.06 -6.22
C LYS A 43 0.67 22.98 -6.97
N LEU A 44 0.43 21.70 -6.69
CA LEU A 44 0.86 20.59 -7.53
C LEU A 44 -0.29 19.56 -7.54
N PHE A 45 -1.03 19.57 -8.65
CA PHE A 45 -1.79 18.44 -9.23
C PHE A 45 -2.80 17.65 -8.38
N ALA A 46 -3.32 18.20 -7.27
CA ALA A 46 -4.09 17.41 -6.30
C ALA A 46 -5.50 16.98 -6.71
N ILE A 47 -6.12 17.61 -7.71
CA ILE A 47 -7.43 17.17 -8.17
C ILE A 47 -7.46 17.44 -9.67
N GLN A 48 -7.53 16.39 -10.52
CA GLN A 48 -7.72 16.63 -11.95
C GLN A 48 -9.08 17.32 -12.19
N ASP A 49 -10.07 17.04 -11.33
CA ASP A 49 -11.37 17.69 -11.33
C ASP A 49 -12.13 17.50 -9.98
N GLU A 50 -12.28 18.58 -9.20
CA GLU A 50 -13.02 18.60 -7.91
C GLU A 50 -14.48 18.25 -8.08
N GLU A 51 -15.05 18.63 -9.22
CA GLU A 51 -16.39 18.25 -9.63
C GLU A 51 -16.47 16.73 -9.86
N GLN A 52 -15.37 16.10 -10.27
CA GLN A 52 -15.31 14.66 -10.49
C GLN A 52 -14.87 13.85 -9.27
N GLN A 53 -14.44 14.42 -8.13
CA GLN A 53 -14.08 13.65 -6.92
C GLN A 53 -13.06 12.52 -7.17
N ILE A 54 -11.94 12.87 -7.82
CA ILE A 54 -10.87 11.92 -8.19
C ILE A 54 -9.61 12.19 -7.37
N VAL A 55 -9.00 11.14 -6.83
CA VAL A 55 -7.68 11.19 -6.16
C VAL A 55 -6.69 10.23 -6.82
N THR A 56 -5.43 10.63 -6.90
CA THR A 56 -4.34 9.82 -7.46
C THR A 56 -3.13 9.87 -6.54
N GLY A 57 -2.47 8.74 -6.33
CA GLY A 57 -1.27 8.67 -5.50
C GLY A 57 -0.58 7.31 -5.52
N PRO A 58 0.64 7.23 -4.95
CA PRO A 58 1.34 5.97 -4.79
C PRO A 58 0.66 5.11 -3.73
N ALA A 59 0.44 3.84 -4.05
CA ALA A 59 -0.06 2.82 -3.13
C ALA A 59 1.08 2.00 -2.50
N MET A 60 2.14 1.74 -3.27
CA MET A 60 3.33 1.02 -2.81
C MET A 60 4.60 1.55 -3.48
N VAL A 61 5.69 1.65 -2.72
CA VAL A 61 7.00 2.12 -3.18
C VAL A 61 8.04 1.02 -2.94
N PRO A 62 8.81 0.59 -3.98
CA PRO A 62 9.85 -0.41 -3.83
C PRO A 62 10.91 -0.03 -2.80
N ASP A 63 11.35 -1.02 -2.03
CA ASP A 63 12.45 -0.96 -1.07
C ASP A 63 12.30 0.11 0.03
N GLU A 64 11.15 0.76 0.12
CA GLU A 64 10.83 1.74 1.17
C GLU A 64 10.65 1.03 2.51
N PRO A 65 11.47 1.32 3.55
CA PRO A 65 11.37 0.65 4.85
C PRO A 65 10.11 1.08 5.61
N ILE A 66 9.23 0.12 5.88
CA ILE A 66 8.02 0.35 6.66
C ILE A 66 8.21 -0.18 8.07
N PHE A 67 8.14 0.69 9.07
CA PHE A 67 8.30 0.32 10.47
C PHE A 67 7.11 -0.50 10.98
N ARG A 68 7.42 -1.55 11.76
CA ARG A 68 6.47 -2.38 12.48
C ARG A 68 6.87 -2.49 13.93
N SER A 69 5.87 -2.43 14.81
CA SER A 69 6.04 -2.59 16.25
C SER A 69 4.85 -3.35 16.78
N ASP A 70 5.04 -4.64 17.03
CA ASP A 70 4.01 -5.55 17.53
C ASP A 70 4.57 -6.42 18.66
N LYS A 71 3.83 -7.47 19.05
CA LYS A 71 4.22 -8.42 20.08
C LYS A 71 5.52 -9.18 19.78
N ASN A 72 5.94 -9.23 18.52
CA ASN A 72 7.17 -9.87 18.06
C ASN A 72 8.38 -8.94 18.08
N GLY A 73 8.17 -7.65 18.35
CA GLY A 73 9.23 -6.65 18.53
C GLY A 73 9.15 -5.53 17.50
N LYS A 74 10.27 -4.83 17.34
CA LYS A 74 10.42 -3.72 16.39
C LYS A 74 11.25 -4.20 15.20
N TYR A 75 10.73 -4.02 13.99
CA TYR A 75 11.41 -4.41 12.76
C TYR A 75 10.92 -3.54 11.59
N TYR A 76 11.59 -3.66 10.45
CA TYR A 76 11.17 -3.06 9.19
C TYR A 76 10.71 -4.13 8.22
N VAL A 77 9.77 -3.77 7.37
CA VAL A 77 9.38 -4.55 6.21
C VAL A 77 9.58 -3.76 4.93
N VAL A 78 9.89 -4.44 3.83
CA VAL A 78 10.03 -3.84 2.49
C VAL A 78 9.38 -4.73 1.44
N PHE A 79 9.00 -4.13 0.31
CA PHE A 79 8.53 -4.84 -0.88
C PHE A 79 9.47 -4.55 -2.04
N SER A 80 9.83 -5.58 -2.82
CA SER A 80 10.57 -5.35 -4.06
C SER A 80 9.63 -4.90 -5.19
N ALA A 81 10.17 -4.27 -6.22
CA ALA A 81 9.43 -3.90 -7.43
C ALA A 81 8.71 -5.10 -8.08
N ASP A 82 9.34 -6.28 -8.09
CA ASP A 82 8.73 -7.52 -8.61
C ASP A 82 7.49 -7.92 -7.80
N THR A 83 7.61 -7.92 -6.47
CA THR A 83 6.48 -8.25 -5.58
C THR A 83 5.34 -7.24 -5.74
N ILE A 84 5.65 -5.95 -5.81
CA ILE A 84 4.64 -4.90 -6.05
C ILE A 84 3.93 -5.13 -7.39
N GLY A 85 4.66 -5.48 -8.45
CA GLY A 85 4.07 -5.81 -9.75
C GLY A 85 3.09 -6.98 -9.69
N LYS A 86 3.45 -8.05 -8.95
CA LYS A 86 2.56 -9.21 -8.73
C LYS A 86 1.32 -8.84 -7.93
N ILE A 87 1.48 -8.03 -6.88
CA ILE A 87 0.37 -7.52 -6.06
C ILE A 87 -0.60 -6.72 -6.93
N ALA A 88 -0.09 -5.75 -7.69
CA ALA A 88 -0.92 -4.90 -8.55
C ALA A 88 -1.71 -5.72 -9.58
N TYR A 89 -1.06 -6.69 -10.23
CA TYR A 89 -1.73 -7.58 -11.18
C TYR A 89 -2.84 -8.40 -10.52
N ARG A 90 -2.54 -9.04 -9.38
CA ARG A 90 -3.50 -9.90 -8.66
C ARG A 90 -4.72 -9.11 -8.15
N PHE A 91 -4.49 -7.92 -7.59
CA PHE A 91 -5.54 -7.02 -7.10
C PHE A 91 -6.61 -6.74 -8.16
N PHE A 92 -6.19 -6.35 -9.37
CA PHE A 92 -7.14 -6.08 -10.46
C PHE A 92 -7.72 -7.36 -11.08
N LYS A 93 -6.93 -8.44 -11.17
CA LYS A 93 -7.41 -9.73 -11.68
C LYS A 93 -8.56 -10.30 -10.83
N LYS A 94 -8.48 -10.13 -9.51
CA LYS A 94 -9.47 -10.60 -8.53
C LYS A 94 -10.68 -9.67 -8.41
N GLY A 95 -10.68 -8.52 -9.08
CA GLY A 95 -11.79 -7.57 -9.02
C GLY A 95 -11.80 -6.68 -7.78
N TYR A 96 -10.66 -6.56 -7.07
CA TYR A 96 -10.57 -5.82 -5.82
C TYR A 96 -10.50 -4.30 -5.97
N GLN A 97 -10.59 -3.78 -7.20
CA GLN A 97 -10.59 -2.34 -7.42
C GLN A 97 -11.75 -1.57 -6.77
N GLY A 98 -12.81 -2.24 -6.29
CA GLY A 98 -13.87 -1.63 -5.47
C GLY A 98 -13.66 -1.75 -3.96
N ASN A 99 -12.61 -2.45 -3.51
CA ASN A 99 -12.34 -2.74 -2.11
C ASN A 99 -11.60 -1.58 -1.46
N ILE A 100 -12.34 -0.51 -1.20
CA ILE A 100 -11.85 0.71 -0.55
C ILE A 100 -12.44 0.79 0.84
N ASN A 101 -11.60 0.95 1.86
CA ASN A 101 -12.07 1.18 3.23
C ASN A 101 -11.37 2.40 3.85
N ILE A 102 -11.75 2.73 5.08
CA ILE A 102 -11.18 3.83 5.86
C ILE A 102 -10.36 3.22 6.99
N MET A 103 -9.11 3.66 7.16
CA MET A 103 -8.27 3.37 8.34
C MET A 103 -8.13 1.88 8.72
N HIS A 104 -8.19 0.97 7.75
CA HIS A 104 -8.15 -0.48 7.98
C HIS A 104 -9.31 -1.02 8.84
N GLU A 105 -10.41 -0.27 8.93
CA GLU A 105 -11.57 -0.65 9.74
C GLU A 105 -12.48 -1.60 8.97
N SER A 106 -12.64 -2.80 9.52
CA SER A 106 -13.60 -3.79 9.02
C SER A 106 -15.02 -3.22 8.99
N GLY A 107 -15.61 -3.13 7.80
CA GLY A 107 -16.97 -2.60 7.59
C GLY A 107 -17.04 -1.13 7.21
N SER A 108 -15.95 -0.36 7.30
CA SER A 108 -15.87 1.04 6.86
C SER A 108 -15.62 1.15 5.35
N VAL A 109 -16.41 0.44 4.55
CA VAL A 109 -16.27 0.40 3.08
C VAL A 109 -16.77 1.71 2.48
N VAL A 110 -15.97 2.29 1.59
CA VAL A 110 -16.34 3.50 0.83
C VAL A 110 -17.21 3.07 -0.35
N ALA A 111 -18.51 2.90 -0.09
CA ALA A 111 -19.48 2.42 -1.07
C ALA A 111 -19.45 3.23 -2.37
N ASP A 112 -19.72 2.53 -3.48
CA ASP A 112 -19.79 3.04 -4.84
C ASP A 112 -18.52 3.76 -5.33
N SER A 113 -17.38 3.61 -4.64
CA SER A 113 -16.08 4.15 -5.05
C SER A 113 -15.21 3.07 -5.69
N VAL A 114 -14.29 3.47 -6.58
CA VAL A 114 -13.52 2.51 -7.38
C VAL A 114 -12.17 3.05 -7.80
N PHE A 115 -11.15 2.19 -7.79
CA PHE A 115 -9.90 2.42 -8.49
C PHE A 115 -10.07 2.12 -9.98
N PHE A 116 -10.03 3.14 -10.83
CA PHE A 116 -10.25 2.96 -12.27
C PHE A 116 -8.96 3.11 -13.10
N GLU A 117 -7.87 3.59 -12.51
CA GLU A 117 -6.55 3.58 -13.13
C GLU A 117 -5.51 2.96 -12.19
N SER A 118 -4.56 2.28 -12.80
CA SER A 118 -3.46 1.60 -12.12
C SER A 118 -2.27 1.47 -13.04
N TRP A 119 -1.09 1.81 -12.54
CA TRP A 119 0.15 1.58 -13.27
C TRP A 119 1.34 1.41 -12.34
N ILE A 120 2.33 0.69 -12.86
CA ILE A 120 3.67 0.61 -12.28
C ILE A 120 4.55 1.61 -13.04
N VAL A 121 5.30 2.42 -12.31
CA VAL A 121 6.35 3.28 -12.87
C VAL A 121 7.38 2.40 -13.56
N ASP A 122 7.61 2.67 -14.83
CA ASP A 122 8.52 1.93 -15.71
C ASP A 122 9.01 2.92 -16.78
N ARG A 123 10.13 3.58 -16.48
CA ARG A 123 10.69 4.64 -17.34
C ARG A 123 11.10 4.09 -18.70
N GLU A 124 11.55 2.84 -18.77
CA GLU A 124 11.90 2.16 -20.03
C GLU A 124 10.70 1.98 -20.95
N LYS A 125 9.52 1.68 -20.38
CA LYS A 125 8.25 1.57 -21.13
C LYS A 125 7.48 2.90 -21.24
N GLY A 126 8.08 4.02 -20.83
CA GLY A 126 7.47 5.35 -20.89
C GLY A 126 6.37 5.61 -19.85
N LYS A 127 6.24 4.75 -18.84
CA LYS A 127 5.31 4.94 -17.71
C LYS A 127 6.00 5.77 -16.64
N GLN A 128 5.92 7.09 -16.77
CA GLN A 128 6.53 8.02 -15.84
C GLN A 128 5.75 8.08 -14.51
N PRO A 129 6.39 8.48 -13.41
CA PRO A 129 5.67 8.92 -12.22
C PRO A 129 4.70 10.06 -12.54
N LEU A 130 3.67 10.20 -11.72
CA LEU A 130 2.78 11.36 -11.80
C LEU A 130 3.57 12.65 -11.54
N ALA A 131 3.21 13.75 -12.19
CA ALA A 131 3.78 15.06 -11.88
C ALA A 131 3.56 15.41 -10.40
N GLY A 132 4.60 15.92 -9.73
CA GLY A 132 4.65 16.09 -8.28
C GLY A 132 5.18 14.87 -7.49
N PHE A 133 5.43 13.75 -8.16
CA PHE A 133 6.03 12.53 -7.61
C PHE A 133 7.24 12.07 -8.44
N GLU A 134 7.99 13.01 -9.02
CA GLU A 134 9.12 12.71 -9.91
C GLU A 134 10.23 11.91 -9.24
N ASP A 135 10.32 11.94 -7.90
CA ASP A 135 11.25 11.18 -7.08
C ASP A 135 10.88 9.69 -6.95
N MET A 136 9.68 9.28 -7.37
CA MET A 136 9.25 7.89 -7.22
C MET A 136 10.06 6.94 -8.13
N PRO A 137 10.62 5.84 -7.58
CA PRO A 137 11.45 4.90 -8.33
C PRO A 137 10.62 4.02 -9.28
N ASP A 138 11.29 3.41 -10.26
CA ASP A 138 10.71 2.35 -11.09
C ASP A 138 10.22 1.21 -10.20
N GLY A 139 9.05 0.65 -10.50
CA GLY A 139 8.36 -0.32 -9.65
C GLY A 139 7.33 0.28 -8.70
N THR A 140 7.26 1.61 -8.54
CA THR A 140 6.22 2.27 -7.74
C THR A 140 4.84 2.00 -8.33
N TRP A 141 3.90 1.55 -7.51
CA TRP A 141 2.51 1.34 -7.90
C TRP A 141 1.67 2.57 -7.60
N PHE A 142 1.07 3.14 -8.63
CA PHE A 142 0.11 4.23 -8.54
C PHE A 142 -1.31 3.73 -8.79
N LEU A 143 -2.24 4.38 -8.10
CA LEU A 143 -3.68 4.18 -8.23
C LEU A 143 -4.40 5.52 -8.40
N THR A 144 -5.47 5.51 -9.19
CA THR A 144 -6.45 6.60 -9.26
C THR A 144 -7.81 6.08 -8.81
N ALA A 145 -8.40 6.73 -7.81
CA ALA A 145 -9.72 6.40 -7.28
C ALA A 145 -10.75 7.49 -7.61
N LYS A 146 -11.95 7.06 -8.01
CA LYS A 146 -13.16 7.87 -7.99
C LYS A 146 -13.86 7.67 -6.65
N ILE A 147 -14.01 8.74 -5.87
CA ILE A 147 -14.64 8.71 -4.55
C ILE A 147 -16.07 9.27 -4.68
N ASN A 148 -17.07 8.39 -4.69
CA ASN A 148 -18.47 8.79 -4.85
C ASN A 148 -19.18 9.03 -3.51
N ASN A 149 -18.60 8.57 -2.39
CA ASN A 149 -19.13 8.85 -1.07
C ASN A 149 -18.80 10.29 -0.63
N THR A 150 -19.83 11.13 -0.47
CA THR A 150 -19.69 12.56 -0.15
C THR A 150 -18.96 12.81 1.16
N ASP A 151 -19.30 12.09 2.24
CA ASP A 151 -18.68 12.28 3.55
C ASP A 151 -17.17 11.97 3.51
N THR A 152 -16.81 10.89 2.81
CA THR A 152 -15.40 10.51 2.60
C THR A 152 -14.68 11.56 1.75
N TRP A 153 -15.33 12.09 0.71
CA TRP A 153 -14.77 13.15 -0.11
C TRP A 153 -14.55 14.45 0.68
N ASP A 154 -15.48 14.82 1.54
CA ASP A 154 -15.35 16.00 2.40
C ASP A 154 -14.15 15.86 3.35
N LYS A 155 -13.97 14.69 3.96
CA LYS A 155 -12.81 14.38 4.79
C LYS A 155 -11.47 14.40 4.04
N ILE A 156 -11.45 13.97 2.77
CA ILE A 156 -10.27 14.11 1.91
C ILE A 156 -9.95 15.59 1.69
N LYS A 157 -10.94 16.42 1.39
CA LYS A 157 -10.74 17.87 1.19
C LYS A 157 -10.28 18.59 2.46
N GLU A 158 -10.72 18.13 3.62
CA GLU A 158 -10.26 18.64 4.92
C GLU A 158 -8.85 18.16 5.27
N GLY A 159 -8.28 17.24 4.47
CA GLY A 159 -6.98 16.65 4.71
C GLY A 159 -6.98 15.66 5.88
N GLU A 160 -8.13 15.10 6.26
CA GLU A 160 -8.22 14.03 7.25
C GLU A 160 -7.67 12.73 6.66
N TYR A 161 -8.04 12.41 5.42
CA TYR A 161 -7.48 11.29 4.66
C TYR A 161 -6.51 11.83 3.64
N LYS A 162 -5.29 11.29 3.64
CA LYS A 162 -4.16 11.85 2.93
C LYS A 162 -3.43 10.87 2.04
N GLY A 163 -3.56 9.56 2.19
CA GLY A 163 -2.89 8.62 1.29
C GLY A 163 -3.56 7.26 1.22
N PHE A 164 -2.96 6.39 0.40
CA PHE A 164 -3.35 5.00 0.28
C PHE A 164 -2.51 4.11 1.20
N SER A 165 -3.12 3.02 1.68
CA SER A 165 -2.42 1.98 2.44
C SER A 165 -2.97 0.62 2.04
N VAL A 166 -2.11 -0.32 1.68
CA VAL A 166 -2.52 -1.66 1.24
C VAL A 166 -2.76 -2.58 2.43
N GLU A 167 -3.77 -3.44 2.33
CA GLU A 167 -4.06 -4.51 3.28
C GLU A 167 -3.96 -5.85 2.58
N GLY A 168 -3.29 -6.80 3.22
CA GLY A 168 -3.12 -8.13 2.67
C GLY A 168 -2.33 -9.07 3.56
N LEU A 169 -2.26 -10.31 3.10
CA LEU A 169 -1.46 -11.37 3.70
C LEU A 169 -0.16 -11.53 2.92
N PHE A 170 0.95 -11.64 3.65
CA PHE A 170 2.30 -11.68 3.07
C PHE A 170 3.17 -12.70 3.79
N ASN A 171 4.05 -13.34 3.03
CA ASN A 171 5.14 -14.15 3.57
C ASN A 171 6.33 -13.27 3.90
N TYR A 172 6.96 -13.53 5.05
CA TYR A 172 8.12 -12.81 5.52
C TYR A 172 9.39 -13.57 5.15
N LYS A 173 10.27 -12.92 4.39
CA LYS A 173 11.61 -13.42 4.09
C LYS A 173 12.66 -12.52 4.74
N PRO A 174 13.49 -13.01 5.66
CA PRO A 174 14.58 -12.24 6.23
C PRO A 174 15.53 -11.75 5.12
N ILE A 175 15.82 -10.45 5.11
CA ILE A 175 16.97 -9.94 4.35
C ILE A 175 18.17 -10.25 5.23
N ALA A 176 19.21 -10.88 4.67
CA ALA A 176 20.27 -11.64 5.35
C ALA A 176 21.12 -10.90 6.43
N GLU A 177 20.72 -9.72 6.91
CA GLU A 177 21.35 -8.97 8.00
C GLU A 177 20.85 -9.34 9.41
N ILE A 178 20.05 -10.40 9.58
CA ILE A 178 19.57 -10.87 10.88
C ILE A 178 20.20 -12.25 11.18
N ASP A 179 20.48 -12.52 12.45
CA ASP A 179 20.78 -13.88 12.91
C ASP A 179 19.67 -14.84 12.43
N PRO A 180 19.99 -15.89 11.65
CA PRO A 180 19.01 -16.85 11.16
C PRO A 180 18.07 -17.42 12.24
N GLU A 181 18.51 -17.50 13.50
CA GLU A 181 17.68 -17.95 14.63
C GLU A 181 16.59 -16.93 14.98
N GLU A 182 16.91 -15.64 15.06
CA GLU A 182 15.93 -14.59 15.34
C GLU A 182 14.89 -14.47 14.22
N ALA A 183 15.36 -14.56 12.97
CA ALA A 183 14.54 -14.60 11.77
C ALA A 183 13.52 -15.76 11.79
N LEU A 184 13.97 -16.97 12.14
CA LEU A 184 13.13 -18.15 12.20
C LEU A 184 12.11 -18.07 13.36
N MET A 185 12.52 -17.51 14.49
CA MET A 185 11.63 -17.32 15.65
C MET A 185 10.47 -16.35 15.37
N LEU A 186 10.69 -15.31 14.56
CA LEU A 186 9.64 -14.40 14.11
C LEU A 186 8.64 -15.12 13.19
N GLN A 187 9.12 -15.89 12.22
CA GLN A 187 8.26 -16.66 11.31
C GLN A 187 7.40 -17.71 12.05
N ILE A 188 7.99 -18.41 13.03
CA ILE A 188 7.25 -19.40 13.83
C ILE A 188 6.15 -18.75 14.65
N LYS A 189 6.37 -17.55 15.21
CA LYS A 189 5.36 -16.86 16.03
C LYS A 189 4.13 -16.45 15.22
N GLU A 190 4.32 -15.91 14.01
CA GLU A 190 3.18 -15.59 13.13
C GLU A 190 2.38 -16.84 12.75
N LEU A 191 3.06 -17.95 12.43
CA LEU A 191 2.37 -19.21 12.13
C LEU A 191 1.56 -19.74 13.32
N LEU A 192 2.04 -19.54 14.55
CA LEU A 192 1.31 -19.95 15.76
C LEU A 192 0.07 -19.08 15.99
N ASP A 193 0.17 -17.78 15.73
CA ASP A 193 -0.97 -16.86 15.87
C ASP A 193 -2.10 -17.18 14.89
N GLN A 194 -1.77 -17.70 13.70
CA GLN A 194 -2.73 -18.14 12.69
C GLN A 194 -3.47 -19.44 13.06
N VAL A 195 -2.99 -20.18 14.08
CA VAL A 195 -3.57 -21.45 14.54
C VAL A 195 -4.37 -21.28 15.84
N GLU A 196 -4.23 -20.14 16.52
CA GLU A 196 -4.95 -19.82 17.76
C GLU A 196 -6.27 -19.02 17.55
N GLU A 197 -6.65 -18.71 16.31
CA GLU A 197 -8.03 -18.28 15.92
C GLU A 197 -8.88 -19.46 15.45
#